data_AF-A0A8S3EN37-F1
#
_entry.id   AF-A0A8S3EN37-F1
#
_cell.length_a   1.000
_cell.length_b   1.000
_cell.length_c   1.000
_cell.angle_alpha   90.00
_cell.angle_beta   90.00
_cell.angle_gamma   90.00
#
_symmetry.space_group_name_H-M   'P 1'
#
loop_
_entity.id
_entity.type
_entity.pdbx_description
1 polymer ?
#
loop_
_entity_poly.entity_id
_entity_poly.type
_entity_poly.pdbx_seq_one_letter_code
_entity_poly.pdbx_strand_id
1 'polypeptide(L)'
;MIIIKELQDIASAIRVTSCLLLPLIMNEDEDNLLAENTSDVLPLLSGMIQMYNRNDQRLYGFSFIELVDGLSKLMVRGRSHTFIDQNLVDLLLNLLENSAKNNDLLECVSNAILNASFDEKVQRFLDSDRAIRIITCAQNNSRSQLVQKNCEAILWTLNRIPHRHCSTISNSCQLQGHIMISYNRSVIAMCLKIRDRLKALHYSVWLDVDNINGGVLESMAQAVEDSSIVLICMNEQYKQSYYCRLG
;
A
#
# COMPACT_ATOMS: atom_id res chain seq x y z
N MET A 1 -31.84 -27.84 10.78
CA MET A 1 -30.95 -27.59 9.63
C MET A 1 -31.22 -26.24 8.98
N ILE A 2 -32.48 -25.84 8.77
CA ILE A 2 -32.86 -24.52 8.18
C ILE A 2 -32.38 -23.34 9.05
N ILE A 3 -32.68 -23.37 10.36
CA ILE A 3 -32.29 -22.30 11.31
C ILE A 3 -30.77 -22.09 11.35
N ILE A 4 -29.98 -23.17 11.30
CA ILE A 4 -28.50 -23.07 11.32
C ILE A 4 -28.00 -22.37 10.05
N LYS A 5 -28.60 -22.66 8.89
CA LYS A 5 -28.23 -22.03 7.62
C LYS A 5 -28.58 -20.53 7.62
N GLU A 6 -29.75 -20.16 8.14
CA GLU A 6 -30.13 -18.74 8.25
C GLU A 6 -29.23 -17.98 9.20
N LEU A 7 -28.87 -18.57 10.35
CA LEU A 7 -27.91 -17.96 11.28
C LEU A 7 -26.52 -17.77 10.66
N GLN A 8 -26.06 -18.72 9.83
CA GLN A 8 -24.79 -18.60 9.09
C GLN A 8 -24.85 -17.50 8.02
N ASP A 9 -25.98 -17.34 7.35
CA ASP A 9 -26.20 -16.30 6.34
C ASP A 9 -26.21 -14.90 6.97
N ILE A 10 -26.92 -14.73 8.08
CA ILE A 10 -26.93 -13.48 8.86
C ILE A 10 -25.52 -13.16 9.37
N ALA A 11 -24.80 -14.14 9.91
CA ALA A 11 -23.42 -13.93 10.36
C ALA A 11 -22.49 -13.52 9.22
N SER A 12 -22.68 -14.10 8.03
CA SER A 12 -21.91 -13.74 6.83
C SER A 12 -22.23 -12.32 6.35
N ALA A 13 -23.51 -11.92 6.38
CA ALA A 13 -23.94 -10.57 6.05
C ALA A 13 -23.32 -9.52 7.00
N ILE A 14 -23.31 -9.81 8.30
CA ILE A 14 -22.65 -8.95 9.31
C ILE A 14 -21.16 -8.83 9.00
N ARG A 15 -20.45 -9.96 8.78
CA ARG A 15 -19.02 -9.95 8.47
C ARG A 15 -18.69 -9.15 7.21
N VAL A 16 -19.44 -9.34 6.12
CA VAL A 16 -19.25 -8.57 4.88
C VAL A 16 -19.46 -7.07 5.16
N THR A 17 -20.55 -6.71 5.82
CA THR A 17 -20.86 -5.31 6.14
C THR A 17 -19.76 -4.69 7.01
N SER A 18 -19.28 -5.42 8.01
CA SER A 18 -18.14 -5.02 8.83
C SER A 18 -16.91 -4.79 7.97
N CYS A 19 -16.50 -5.75 7.15
CA CYS A 19 -15.33 -5.63 6.27
C CYS A 19 -15.38 -4.40 5.35
N LEU A 20 -16.57 -3.96 4.91
CA LEU A 20 -16.74 -2.77 4.07
C LEU A 20 -16.72 -1.46 4.87
N LEU A 21 -17.32 -1.44 6.06
CA LEU A 21 -17.41 -0.23 6.90
C LEU A 21 -16.12 0.08 7.64
N LEU A 22 -15.40 -0.94 8.08
CA LEU A 22 -14.27 -0.76 8.97
C LEU A 22 -13.12 0.05 8.37
N PRO A 23 -12.73 -0.13 7.09
CA PRO A 23 -11.75 0.74 6.46
C PRO A 23 -12.14 2.22 6.40
N LEU A 24 -13.44 2.52 6.51
CA LEU A 24 -13.97 3.90 6.50
C LEU A 24 -13.97 4.55 7.89
N ILE A 25 -13.98 3.75 8.96
CA ILE A 25 -14.16 4.22 10.34
C ILE A 25 -12.83 4.19 11.12
N MET A 26 -12.01 3.16 10.89
CA MET A 26 -10.83 2.93 11.69
C MET A 26 -9.71 3.92 11.34
N ASN A 27 -9.17 4.57 12.37
CA ASN A 27 -7.92 5.33 12.30
C ASN A 27 -6.71 4.37 12.30
N GLU A 28 -5.53 4.84 11.87
CA GLU A 28 -4.30 4.03 11.77
C GLU A 28 -3.93 3.31 13.09
N ASP A 29 -4.31 3.86 14.25
CA ASP A 29 -4.04 3.29 15.58
C ASP A 29 -4.92 2.08 15.95
N GLU A 30 -6.10 1.93 15.35
CA GLU A 30 -7.07 0.87 15.69
C GLU A 30 -6.90 -0.39 14.84
N ASP A 31 -5.94 -0.40 13.91
CA ASP A 31 -5.71 -1.43 12.88
C ASP A 31 -5.62 -2.87 13.42
N ASN A 32 -5.35 -3.06 14.71
CA ASN A 32 -5.23 -4.38 15.36
C ASN A 32 -6.56 -5.15 15.50
N LEU A 33 -7.73 -4.50 15.36
CA LEU A 33 -9.02 -5.11 15.71
C LEU A 33 -9.59 -6.14 14.72
N LEU A 34 -9.06 -6.25 13.50
CA LEU A 34 -9.68 -7.07 12.43
C LEU A 34 -8.77 -8.10 11.78
N ALA A 35 -7.46 -7.87 11.86
CA ALA A 35 -6.51 -8.61 11.06
C ALA A 35 -5.89 -9.81 11.80
N GLU A 36 -6.44 -10.19 12.96
CA GLU A 36 -6.02 -11.42 13.63
C GLU A 36 -6.62 -12.68 12.98
N ASN A 37 -7.81 -12.57 12.36
CA ASN A 37 -8.55 -13.74 11.88
C ASN A 37 -8.94 -13.66 10.40
N THR A 38 -8.24 -14.43 9.56
CA THR A 38 -8.55 -14.63 8.13
C THR A 38 -10.00 -15.05 7.89
N SER A 39 -10.65 -15.70 8.87
CA SER A 39 -12.06 -16.11 8.83
C SER A 39 -13.06 -14.98 8.64
N ASP A 40 -12.69 -13.75 8.98
CA ASP A 40 -13.61 -12.62 8.93
C ASP A 40 -13.75 -12.07 7.51
N VAL A 41 -12.70 -12.22 6.69
CA VAL A 41 -12.67 -11.79 5.28
C VAL A 41 -13.20 -12.88 4.34
N LEU A 42 -13.23 -14.16 4.76
CA LEU A 42 -13.69 -15.27 3.93
C LEU A 42 -15.10 -15.08 3.32
N PRO A 43 -16.12 -14.58 4.04
CA PRO A 43 -17.43 -14.33 3.46
C PRO A 43 -17.38 -13.29 2.33
N LEU A 44 -16.55 -12.26 2.45
CA LEU A 44 -16.34 -11.26 1.41
C LEU A 44 -15.72 -11.91 0.15
N LEU A 45 -14.63 -12.67 0.31
CA LEU A 45 -13.94 -13.33 -0.80
C LEU A 45 -14.83 -14.37 -1.50
N SER A 46 -15.50 -15.22 -0.72
CA SER A 46 -16.42 -16.22 -1.25
C SER A 46 -17.61 -15.58 -1.96
N GLY A 47 -18.11 -14.47 -1.43
CA GLY A 47 -19.14 -13.64 -2.05
C GLY A 47 -18.71 -13.07 -3.39
N MET A 48 -17.50 -12.50 -3.47
CA MET A 48 -16.92 -12.01 -4.73
C MET A 48 -16.81 -13.13 -5.78
N ILE A 49 -16.29 -14.30 -5.40
CA ILE A 49 -16.16 -15.45 -6.31
C ILE A 49 -17.54 -15.92 -6.79
N GLN A 50 -18.54 -15.98 -5.90
CA GLN A 50 -19.90 -16.37 -6.27
C GLN A 50 -20.55 -15.38 -7.24
N MET A 51 -20.44 -14.08 -6.96
CA MET A 51 -20.97 -13.03 -7.84
C MET A 51 -20.31 -13.05 -9.21
N TYR A 52 -18.98 -13.22 -9.26
CA TYR A 52 -18.23 -13.34 -10.50
C TYR A 52 -18.69 -14.52 -11.36
N ASN A 53 -18.92 -15.68 -10.75
CA ASN A 53 -19.34 -16.88 -11.48
C ASN A 53 -20.82 -16.87 -11.89
N ARG A 54 -21.70 -16.23 -11.12
CA ARG A 54 -23.16 -16.30 -11.31
C ARG A 54 -23.74 -15.13 -12.11
N ASN A 55 -22.94 -14.13 -12.48
CA ASN A 55 -23.41 -12.83 -13.00
C ASN A 55 -24.48 -12.20 -12.09
N ASP A 56 -24.43 -12.51 -10.80
CA ASP A 56 -25.41 -12.03 -9.83
C ASP A 56 -25.07 -10.60 -9.42
N GLN A 57 -26.06 -9.72 -9.36
CA GLN A 57 -25.80 -8.28 -9.28
C GLN A 57 -25.52 -7.79 -7.86
N ARG A 58 -25.98 -8.50 -6.82
CA ARG A 58 -25.85 -8.05 -5.42
C ARG A 58 -25.65 -9.18 -4.41
N LEU A 59 -24.81 -8.92 -3.41
CA LEU A 59 -24.62 -9.77 -2.23
C LEU A 59 -24.92 -8.95 -0.97
N TYR A 60 -25.89 -9.40 -0.17
CA TYR A 60 -26.37 -8.69 1.03
C TYR A 60 -26.71 -7.19 0.78
N GLY A 61 -27.12 -6.85 -0.44
CA GLY A 61 -27.44 -5.48 -0.86
C GLY A 61 -26.30 -4.73 -1.56
N PHE A 62 -25.05 -5.21 -1.44
CA PHE A 62 -23.86 -4.62 -2.04
C PHE A 62 -23.61 -5.12 -3.46
N SER A 63 -23.21 -4.22 -4.34
CA SER A 63 -22.75 -4.50 -5.70
C SER A 63 -21.35 -5.11 -5.70
N PHE A 64 -21.00 -5.77 -6.82
CA PHE A 64 -19.67 -6.35 -6.99
C PHE A 64 -18.55 -5.30 -6.87
N ILE A 65 -18.78 -4.08 -7.39
CA ILE A 65 -17.81 -2.98 -7.33
C ILE A 65 -17.58 -2.57 -5.87
N GLU A 66 -18.63 -2.45 -5.06
CA GLU A 66 -18.50 -2.12 -3.63
C GLU A 66 -17.70 -3.18 -2.87
N LEU A 67 -17.86 -4.47 -3.22
CA LEU A 67 -17.05 -5.53 -2.61
C LEU A 67 -15.57 -5.42 -2.97
N VAL A 68 -15.26 -5.18 -4.26
CA VAL A 68 -13.87 -5.01 -4.73
C VAL A 68 -13.25 -3.73 -4.14
N ASP A 69 -14.00 -2.64 -4.08
CA ASP A 69 -13.54 -1.38 -3.49
C ASP A 69 -13.23 -1.55 -2.00
N GLY A 70 -14.14 -2.16 -1.24
CA GLY A 70 -13.91 -2.48 0.17
C GLY A 70 -12.69 -3.39 0.38
N LEU A 71 -12.53 -4.41 -0.46
CA LEU A 71 -11.33 -5.25 -0.46
C LEU A 71 -10.06 -4.43 -0.72
N SER A 72 -10.09 -3.50 -1.69
CA SER A 72 -8.94 -2.65 -2.00
C SER A 72 -8.50 -1.79 -0.81
N LYS A 73 -9.46 -1.29 -0.02
CA LYS A 73 -9.21 -0.50 1.19
C LYS A 73 -8.68 -1.36 2.34
N LEU A 74 -9.11 -2.62 2.44
CA LEU A 74 -8.54 -3.59 3.39
C LEU A 74 -7.07 -3.89 3.08
N MET A 75 -6.68 -3.89 1.80
CA MET A 75 -5.31 -4.20 1.37
C MET A 75 -4.28 -3.10 1.64
N VAL A 76 -4.70 -1.84 1.85
CA VAL A 76 -3.78 -0.70 2.12
C VAL A 76 -2.99 -0.90 3.41
N ARG A 77 -3.58 -1.55 4.41
CA ARG A 77 -3.11 -1.53 5.81
C ARG A 77 -2.05 -2.60 6.15
N GLY A 78 -1.24 -3.00 5.18
CA GLY A 78 -0.02 -3.80 5.40
C GLY A 78 -0.18 -5.24 5.91
N ARG A 79 -1.41 -5.78 5.99
CA ARG A 79 -1.69 -7.17 6.45
C ARG A 79 -2.31 -8.08 5.38
N SER A 80 -2.16 -7.66 4.14
CA SER A 80 -2.53 -8.36 2.91
C SER A 80 -2.05 -9.83 2.87
N HIS A 81 -0.87 -10.18 3.39
CA HIS A 81 -0.37 -11.57 3.41
C HIS A 81 -1.30 -12.60 4.09
N THR A 82 -2.12 -12.17 5.06
CA THR A 82 -2.90 -13.09 5.91
C THR A 82 -3.99 -13.81 5.12
N PHE A 83 -4.71 -13.10 4.26
CA PHE A 83 -5.85 -13.63 3.50
C PHE A 83 -5.64 -13.67 1.99
N ILE A 84 -4.60 -13.01 1.45
CA ILE A 84 -4.34 -13.05 0.01
C ILE A 84 -3.65 -14.36 -0.37
N ASP A 85 -4.24 -15.05 -1.34
CA ASP A 85 -3.74 -16.25 -1.98
C ASP A 85 -3.60 -16.05 -3.51
N GLN A 86 -3.02 -17.03 -4.19
CA GLN A 86 -2.87 -17.03 -5.65
C GLN A 86 -4.22 -16.89 -6.37
N ASN A 87 -5.28 -17.54 -5.86
CA ASN A 87 -6.60 -17.54 -6.49
C ASN A 87 -7.22 -16.14 -6.52
N LEU A 88 -7.07 -15.38 -5.43
CA LEU A 88 -7.54 -14.00 -5.36
C LEU A 88 -6.76 -13.10 -6.33
N VAL A 89 -5.44 -13.26 -6.42
CA VAL A 89 -4.62 -12.51 -7.39
C VAL A 89 -5.04 -12.84 -8.83
N ASP A 90 -5.23 -14.11 -9.15
CA ASP A 90 -5.68 -14.55 -10.47
C ASP A 90 -7.09 -14.02 -10.80
N LEU A 91 -7.99 -13.98 -9.82
CA LEU A 91 -9.32 -13.36 -9.98
C LEU A 91 -9.19 -11.88 -10.31
N LEU A 92 -8.37 -11.13 -9.57
CA LEU A 92 -8.15 -9.70 -9.83
C LEU A 92 -7.50 -9.46 -11.20
N LEU A 93 -6.55 -10.29 -11.62
CA LEU A 93 -5.95 -10.23 -12.96
C LEU A 93 -6.98 -10.53 -14.06
N ASN A 94 -7.82 -11.56 -13.87
CA ASN A 94 -8.90 -11.86 -14.80
C ASN A 94 -9.91 -10.72 -14.89
N LEU A 95 -10.21 -10.04 -13.77
CA LEU A 95 -11.06 -8.86 -13.77
C LEU A 95 -10.41 -7.71 -14.54
N LEU A 96 -9.13 -7.45 -14.30
CA LEU A 96 -8.38 -6.40 -14.99
C LEU A 96 -8.34 -6.63 -16.51
N GLU A 97 -8.20 -7.89 -16.94
CA GLU A 97 -8.18 -8.27 -18.37
C GLU A 97 -9.57 -8.18 -19.02
N ASN A 98 -10.62 -8.69 -18.35
CA ASN A 98 -11.94 -8.86 -18.97
C ASN A 98 -12.89 -7.65 -18.81
N SER A 99 -12.63 -6.73 -17.87
CA SER A 99 -13.54 -5.62 -17.55
C SER A 99 -13.25 -4.31 -18.29
N ALA A 100 -12.60 -4.36 -19.47
CA ALA A 100 -12.14 -3.22 -20.27
C ALA A 100 -13.17 -2.09 -20.55
N LYS A 101 -14.47 -2.33 -20.35
CA LYS A 101 -15.55 -1.34 -20.55
C LYS A 101 -16.00 -0.61 -19.28
N ASN A 102 -15.71 -1.15 -18.09
CA ASN A 102 -16.17 -0.60 -16.82
C ASN A 102 -15.01 0.08 -16.09
N ASN A 103 -14.88 1.40 -16.27
CA ASN A 103 -13.78 2.17 -15.69
C ASN A 103 -13.77 2.09 -14.16
N ASP A 104 -14.93 2.20 -13.51
CA ASP A 104 -15.03 2.21 -12.05
C ASP A 104 -14.54 0.88 -11.46
N LEU A 105 -14.91 -0.25 -12.07
CA LEU A 105 -14.43 -1.56 -11.66
C LEU A 105 -12.92 -1.70 -11.88
N LEU A 106 -12.40 -1.25 -13.03
CA LEU A 106 -10.97 -1.30 -13.33
C LEU A 106 -10.15 -0.48 -12.33
N GLU A 107 -10.67 0.68 -11.91
CA GLU A 107 -10.04 1.52 -10.90
C GLU A 107 -9.95 0.78 -9.56
N CYS A 108 -11.05 0.21 -9.06
CA CYS A 108 -11.05 -0.57 -7.82
C CYS A 108 -10.11 -1.79 -7.89
N VAL A 109 -10.13 -2.52 -9.01
CA VAL A 109 -9.26 -3.70 -9.21
C VAL A 109 -7.78 -3.30 -9.26
N SER A 110 -7.44 -2.27 -10.04
CA SER A 110 -6.05 -1.80 -10.14
C SER A 110 -5.52 -1.28 -8.81
N ASN A 111 -6.37 -0.62 -8.02
CA ASN A 111 -6.05 -0.16 -6.68
C ASN A 111 -5.82 -1.34 -5.72
N ALA A 112 -6.67 -2.37 -5.78
CA ALA A 112 -6.49 -3.59 -4.99
C ALA A 112 -5.16 -4.29 -5.30
N ILE A 113 -4.83 -4.47 -6.58
CA ILE A 113 -3.56 -5.10 -6.98
C ILE A 113 -2.36 -4.26 -6.53
N LEU A 114 -2.42 -2.93 -6.66
CA LEU A 114 -1.35 -2.04 -6.21
C LEU A 114 -1.14 -2.12 -4.70
N ASN A 115 -2.22 -2.03 -3.91
CA ASN A 115 -2.11 -2.12 -2.45
C ASN A 115 -1.57 -3.48 -2.01
N ALA A 116 -1.95 -4.54 -2.72
CA ALA A 116 -1.42 -5.88 -2.48
C ALA A 116 0.04 -6.06 -2.95
N SER A 117 0.51 -5.32 -3.97
CA SER A 117 1.84 -5.53 -4.55
C SER A 117 2.99 -5.10 -3.64
N PHE A 118 2.71 -4.40 -2.53
CA PHE A 118 3.72 -4.10 -1.52
C PHE A 118 4.09 -5.32 -0.65
N ASP A 119 3.31 -6.40 -0.72
CA ASP A 119 3.57 -7.64 0.00
C ASP A 119 4.46 -8.60 -0.81
N GLU A 120 5.57 -9.06 -0.23
CA GLU A 120 6.52 -9.97 -0.91
C GLU A 120 5.86 -11.26 -1.42
N LYS A 121 4.85 -11.79 -0.71
CA LYS A 121 4.14 -13.01 -1.12
C LYS A 121 3.35 -12.75 -2.41
N VAL A 122 2.69 -11.60 -2.50
CA VAL A 122 1.90 -11.18 -3.67
C VAL A 122 2.82 -10.84 -4.83
N GLN A 123 3.97 -10.21 -4.58
CA GLN A 123 4.96 -9.94 -5.63
C GLN A 123 5.37 -11.21 -6.37
N ARG A 124 5.57 -12.33 -5.65
CA ARG A 124 5.88 -13.64 -6.28
C ARG A 124 4.76 -14.13 -7.21
N PHE A 125 3.51 -13.87 -6.87
CA PHE A 125 2.36 -14.23 -7.70
C PHE A 125 2.26 -13.32 -8.94
N LEU A 126 2.59 -12.04 -8.78
CA LEU A 126 2.59 -11.04 -9.86
C LEU A 126 3.82 -11.12 -10.77
N ASP A 127 4.88 -11.82 -10.38
CA ASP A 127 6.12 -11.94 -11.16
C ASP A 127 6.02 -12.93 -12.35
N SER A 128 4.82 -13.41 -12.66
CA SER A 128 4.58 -14.28 -13.81
C SER A 128 4.45 -13.49 -15.13
N ASP A 129 4.92 -14.09 -16.24
CA ASP A 129 4.80 -13.48 -17.59
C ASP A 129 3.35 -13.13 -17.94
N ARG A 130 2.39 -13.93 -17.47
CA ARG A 130 0.96 -13.68 -17.65
C ARG A 130 0.53 -12.41 -16.93
N ALA A 131 0.85 -12.27 -15.65
CA ALA A 131 0.47 -11.10 -14.86
C ALA A 131 1.07 -9.82 -15.44
N ILE A 132 2.37 -9.84 -15.76
CA ILE A 132 3.07 -8.70 -16.36
C ILE A 132 2.40 -8.27 -17.67
N ARG A 133 2.09 -9.22 -18.57
CA ARG A 133 1.39 -8.91 -19.83
C ARG A 133 0.03 -8.26 -19.61
N ILE A 134 -0.76 -8.76 -18.67
CA ILE A 134 -2.09 -8.21 -18.35
C ILE A 134 -1.94 -6.78 -17.83
N ILE A 135 -1.03 -6.54 -16.89
CA ILE A 135 -0.79 -5.22 -16.28
C ILE A 135 -0.28 -4.23 -17.32
N THR A 136 0.67 -4.62 -18.18
CA THR A 136 1.16 -3.76 -19.28
C THR A 136 0.07 -3.47 -20.32
N CYS A 137 -0.79 -4.44 -20.62
CA CYS A 137 -1.93 -4.23 -21.51
C CYS A 137 -2.92 -3.22 -20.90
N ALA A 138 -3.26 -3.38 -19.62
CA ALA A 138 -4.12 -2.46 -18.90
C ALA A 138 -3.52 -1.05 -18.82
N GLN A 139 -2.21 -0.91 -18.58
CA GLN A 139 -1.53 0.38 -18.56
C GLN A 139 -1.66 1.13 -19.89
N ASN A 140 -1.51 0.45 -21.03
CA ASN A 140 -1.49 1.12 -22.33
C ASN A 140 -2.88 1.34 -22.93
N ASN A 141 -3.85 0.48 -22.60
CA ASN A 141 -5.17 0.48 -23.25
C ASN A 141 -6.28 1.09 -22.39
N SER A 142 -6.06 1.33 -21.09
CA SER A 142 -7.09 1.90 -20.22
C SER A 142 -7.37 3.37 -20.54
N ARG A 143 -8.63 3.77 -20.42
CA ARG A 143 -9.06 5.18 -20.56
C ARG A 143 -8.84 6.00 -19.29
N SER A 144 -8.87 5.34 -18.13
CA SER A 144 -8.68 6.00 -16.83
C SER A 144 -7.19 6.21 -16.55
N GLN A 145 -6.81 7.47 -16.30
CA GLN A 145 -5.45 7.82 -15.89
C GLN A 145 -5.05 7.16 -14.56
N LEU A 146 -6.01 6.90 -13.67
CA LEU A 146 -5.76 6.23 -12.39
C LEU A 146 -5.29 4.79 -12.62
N VAL A 147 -5.98 4.04 -13.49
CA VAL A 147 -5.59 2.66 -13.84
C VAL A 147 -4.20 2.62 -14.46
N GLN A 148 -3.89 3.55 -15.36
CA GLN A 148 -2.56 3.65 -15.99
C GLN A 148 -1.46 3.87 -14.95
N LYS A 149 -1.65 4.83 -14.03
CA LYS A 149 -0.71 5.12 -12.94
C LYS A 149 -0.57 3.97 -11.96
N ASN A 150 -1.67 3.31 -11.61
CA ASN A 150 -1.64 2.15 -10.72
C ASN A 150 -0.85 1.00 -11.35
N CYS A 151 -1.07 0.70 -12.64
CA CYS A 151 -0.33 -0.32 -13.36
C CYS A 151 1.16 0.03 -13.48
N GLU A 152 1.48 1.30 -13.75
CA GLU A 152 2.87 1.80 -13.74
C GLU A 152 3.54 1.57 -12.37
N ALA A 153 2.85 1.92 -11.28
CA ALA A 153 3.34 1.75 -9.92
C ALA A 153 3.53 0.27 -9.55
N ILE A 154 2.63 -0.63 -9.99
CA ILE A 154 2.79 -2.09 -9.80
C ILE A 154 4.05 -2.57 -10.53
N LEU A 155 4.24 -2.20 -11.79
CA LEU A 155 5.42 -2.60 -12.58
C LEU A 155 6.72 -2.02 -11.99
N TRP A 156 6.67 -0.81 -11.43
CA TRP A 156 7.78 -0.22 -10.68
C TRP A 156 8.10 -1.01 -9.42
N THR A 157 7.08 -1.39 -8.66
CA THR A 157 7.23 -2.18 -7.42
C THR A 157 7.86 -3.55 -7.70
N LEU A 158 7.55 -4.15 -8.85
CA LEU A 158 8.13 -5.43 -9.30
C LEU A 158 9.52 -5.28 -9.95
N ASN A 159 10.12 -4.08 -9.92
CA ASN A 159 11.38 -3.76 -10.61
C ASN A 159 11.36 -4.08 -12.12
N ARG A 160 10.18 -4.06 -12.74
CA ARG A 160 10.00 -4.35 -14.18
C ARG A 160 10.08 -3.11 -15.05
N ILE A 161 9.88 -1.93 -14.46
CA ILE A 161 10.32 -0.66 -15.05
C ILE A 161 11.74 -0.44 -14.57
N PRO A 162 12.73 -0.18 -15.46
CA PRO A 162 14.04 0.25 -14.98
C PRO A 162 13.80 1.44 -14.07
N HIS A 163 14.31 1.41 -12.83
CA HIS A 163 14.48 2.64 -12.08
C HIS A 163 15.08 3.60 -13.09
N ARG A 164 14.41 4.73 -13.37
CA ARG A 164 15.02 5.75 -14.20
C ARG A 164 16.37 5.94 -13.54
N HIS A 165 17.42 5.42 -14.18
CA HIS A 165 18.75 5.67 -13.74
C HIS A 165 18.73 7.19 -13.87
N CYS A 166 18.72 7.88 -12.73
CA CYS A 166 19.08 9.27 -12.73
C CYS A 166 20.44 9.21 -13.41
N SER A 167 20.42 9.57 -14.69
CA SER A 167 21.53 9.34 -15.61
C SER A 167 22.73 9.84 -14.87
N THR A 168 23.66 8.91 -14.62
CA THR A 168 24.89 9.08 -13.86
C THR A 168 25.12 10.55 -13.65
N ILE A 169 24.75 11.08 -12.48
CA ILE A 169 25.11 12.46 -12.13
C ILE A 169 26.60 12.47 -12.41
N SER A 170 27.01 13.23 -13.44
CA SER A 170 28.41 13.41 -13.74
C SER A 170 29.06 13.72 -12.39
N ASN A 171 30.19 13.10 -12.08
CA ASN A 171 30.93 13.24 -10.80
C ASN A 171 31.32 14.71 -10.45
N SER A 172 30.74 15.71 -11.12
CA SER A 172 30.89 17.14 -10.98
C SER A 172 29.88 17.81 -10.05
N CYS A 173 28.84 17.13 -9.56
CA CYS A 173 27.87 17.74 -8.63
C CYS A 173 27.75 16.92 -7.33
N GLN A 174 28.79 16.94 -6.51
CA GLN A 174 28.64 16.54 -5.11
C GLN A 174 27.63 17.49 -4.46
N LEU A 175 26.54 16.95 -3.89
CA LEU A 175 25.64 17.73 -3.05
C LEU A 175 26.48 18.39 -1.94
N GLN A 176 26.51 19.72 -1.94
CA GLN A 176 27.15 20.48 -0.86
C GLN A 176 26.19 20.45 0.33
N GLY A 177 26.54 19.63 1.32
CA GLY A 177 25.75 19.41 2.52
C GLY A 177 25.38 17.94 2.71
N HIS A 178 24.56 17.69 3.71
CA HIS A 178 24.10 16.35 4.05
C HIS A 178 22.59 16.22 3.83
N ILE A 179 22.11 14.97 3.79
CA ILE A 179 20.68 14.67 3.85
C ILE A 179 20.32 14.57 5.34
N MET A 180 19.54 15.52 5.85
CA MET A 180 18.99 15.43 7.20
C MET A 180 17.74 14.54 7.16
N ILE A 181 17.69 13.52 8.02
CA ILE A 181 16.47 12.72 8.21
C ILE A 181 15.78 13.20 9.49
N SER A 182 14.64 13.86 9.33
CA SER A 182 13.76 14.23 10.44
C SER A 182 12.70 13.15 10.66
N TYR A 183 12.57 12.66 11.88
CA TYR A 183 11.72 11.50 12.16
C TYR A 183 11.23 11.49 13.62
N ASN A 184 10.23 10.65 13.91
CA ASN A 184 9.81 10.35 15.27
C ASN A 184 10.51 9.08 15.75
N ARG A 185 10.89 9.02 17.04
CA ARG A 185 11.56 7.86 17.64
C ARG A 185 10.85 6.53 17.40
N SER A 186 9.53 6.49 17.24
CA SER A 186 8.79 5.25 16.95
C SER A 186 9.15 4.58 15.64
N VAL A 187 9.66 5.34 14.65
CA VAL A 187 10.06 4.83 13.33
C VAL A 187 11.58 4.80 13.13
N ILE A 188 12.35 4.91 14.22
CA ILE A 188 13.83 4.93 14.18
C ILE A 188 14.42 3.75 13.39
N ALA A 189 13.88 2.55 13.56
CA ALA A 189 14.37 1.35 12.87
C ALA A 189 14.25 1.45 11.34
N MET A 190 13.20 2.11 10.84
CA MET A 190 13.02 2.36 9.42
C MET A 190 13.98 3.46 8.92
N CYS A 191 14.12 4.55 9.67
CA CYS A 191 15.03 5.65 9.33
C CYS A 191 16.50 5.21 9.30
N LEU A 192 16.91 4.30 10.17
CA LEU A 192 18.25 3.69 10.14
C LEU A 192 18.48 2.90 8.83
N LYS A 193 17.50 2.12 8.36
CA LYS A 193 17.59 1.41 7.08
C LYS A 193 17.73 2.38 5.90
N ILE A 194 16.98 3.48 5.92
CA ILE A 194 17.07 4.54 4.89
C ILE A 194 18.47 5.17 4.91
N ARG A 195 18.96 5.56 6.11
CA ARG A 195 20.31 6.11 6.30
C ARG A 195 21.37 5.19 5.75
N ASP A 196 21.33 3.91 6.09
CA ASP A 196 22.35 2.94 5.69
C ASP A 196 22.34 2.72 4.17
N ARG A 197 21.16 2.72 3.55
CA ARG A 197 21.02 2.65 2.09
C ARG A 197 21.57 3.91 1.40
N LEU A 198 21.31 5.09 1.93
CA LEU A 198 21.83 6.36 1.41
C LEU A 198 23.36 6.46 1.57
N LYS A 199 23.90 6.03 2.73
CA LYS A 199 25.35 5.95 2.97
C LYS A 199 26.02 4.96 2.00
N ALA A 200 25.38 3.82 1.71
CA ALA A 200 25.87 2.85 0.71
C ALA A 200 25.90 3.42 -0.72
N LEU A 201 25.11 4.46 -1.00
CA LEU A 201 25.15 5.22 -2.26
C LEU A 201 26.09 6.44 -2.19
N HIS A 202 26.95 6.51 -1.16
CA HIS A 202 27.92 7.59 -0.92
C HIS A 202 27.32 8.97 -0.65
N TYR A 203 26.07 9.06 -0.17
CA TYR A 203 25.52 10.31 0.33
C TYR A 203 25.93 10.55 1.80
N SER A 204 26.23 11.81 2.13
CA SER A 204 26.37 12.25 3.52
C SER A 204 24.98 12.36 4.14
N VAL A 205 24.76 11.71 5.29
CA VAL A 205 23.44 11.66 5.95
C VAL A 205 23.60 12.00 7.41
N TRP A 206 22.76 12.89 7.91
CA TRP A 206 22.67 13.25 9.32
C TRP A 206 21.38 12.67 9.92
N LEU A 207 21.54 11.99 11.05
CA LEU A 207 20.47 11.43 11.86
C LEU A 207 20.84 11.68 13.32
N ASP A 208 19.90 12.17 14.12
CA ASP A 208 20.15 12.62 15.50
C ASP A 208 20.78 11.53 16.40
N VAL A 209 20.53 10.25 16.13
CA VAL A 209 21.09 9.09 16.85
C VAL A 209 22.62 9.08 16.85
N ASP A 210 23.24 9.56 15.77
CA ASP A 210 24.68 9.45 15.54
C ASP A 210 25.48 10.64 16.14
N ASN A 211 24.82 11.79 16.42
CA ASN A 211 25.51 13.08 16.57
C ASN A 211 25.06 13.98 17.75
N ILE A 212 24.33 13.48 18.75
CA ILE A 212 23.96 14.31 19.91
C ILE A 212 25.06 14.25 21.00
N ASN A 213 26.02 15.15 20.91
CA ASN A 213 26.87 15.58 22.04
C ASN A 213 26.68 17.10 22.23
N GLY A 214 25.53 17.54 22.75
CA GLY A 214 25.24 18.97 22.95
C GLY A 214 23.76 19.31 23.12
N GLY A 215 23.43 20.60 22.94
CA GLY A 215 22.06 21.12 22.97
C GLY A 215 21.27 20.66 21.75
N VAL A 216 20.31 19.75 21.97
CA VAL A 216 19.52 19.08 20.93
C VAL A 216 18.95 20.06 19.88
N LEU A 217 18.46 21.22 20.34
CA LEU A 217 17.82 22.20 19.46
C LEU A 217 18.82 22.91 18.53
N GLU A 218 20.01 23.23 19.04
CA GLU A 218 21.07 23.92 18.28
C GLU A 218 21.69 22.97 17.25
N SER A 219 21.96 21.72 17.65
CA SER A 219 22.43 20.69 16.72
C SER A 219 21.41 20.35 15.64
N MET A 220 20.11 20.37 15.96
CA MET A 220 19.03 20.23 14.97
C MET A 220 18.96 21.43 14.02
N ALA A 221 19.05 22.66 14.54
CA ALA A 221 19.02 23.87 13.72
C ALA A 221 20.20 23.89 12.73
N GLN A 222 21.40 23.60 13.22
CA GLN A 222 22.60 23.51 12.38
C GLN A 222 22.48 22.39 11.34
N ALA A 223 21.93 21.23 11.71
CA ALA A 223 21.70 20.15 10.76
C ALA A 223 20.74 20.56 9.63
N VAL A 224 19.68 21.32 9.95
CA VAL A 224 18.77 21.85 8.91
C VAL A 224 19.52 22.82 8.00
N GLU A 225 20.27 23.77 8.57
CA GLU A 225 21.00 24.80 7.81
C GLU A 225 22.09 24.22 6.88
N ASP A 226 22.82 23.22 7.37
CA ASP A 226 23.90 22.55 6.63
C ASP A 226 23.39 21.43 5.70
N SER A 227 22.07 21.17 5.68
CA SER A 227 21.47 20.14 4.84
C SER A 227 21.19 20.63 3.42
N SER A 228 21.49 19.79 2.43
CA SER A 228 21.02 20.02 1.06
C SER A 228 19.57 19.56 0.88
N ILE A 229 19.14 18.56 1.66
CA ILE A 229 17.83 17.94 1.61
C ILE A 229 17.41 17.59 3.03
N VAL A 230 16.17 17.94 3.39
CA VAL A 230 15.52 17.47 4.61
C VAL A 230 14.48 16.41 4.23
N LEU A 231 14.75 15.15 4.58
CA LEU A 231 13.82 14.05 4.44
C LEU A 231 12.96 13.97 5.71
N ILE A 232 11.66 14.24 5.57
CA ILE A 232 10.71 14.19 6.69
C ILE A 232 9.98 12.85 6.69
N CYS A 233 10.27 12.00 7.67
CA CYS A 233 9.56 10.75 7.92
C CYS A 233 8.31 11.02 8.78
N MET A 234 7.26 11.49 8.12
CA MET A 234 6.00 11.88 8.77
C MET A 234 5.21 10.66 9.26
N ASN A 235 4.76 10.70 10.51
CA ASN A 235 3.71 9.84 11.06
C ASN A 235 2.87 10.65 12.07
N GLU A 236 1.79 10.06 12.60
CA GLU A 236 0.93 10.78 13.56
C GLU A 236 1.71 11.27 14.79
N GLN A 237 2.57 10.43 15.35
CA GLN A 237 3.38 10.78 16.52
C GLN A 237 4.41 11.86 16.23
N TYR A 238 4.90 11.97 15.00
CA TYR A 238 5.76 13.06 14.53
C TYR A 238 4.99 14.38 14.56
N LYS A 239 3.78 14.40 14.01
CA LYS A 239 2.89 15.59 14.03
C LYS A 239 2.59 16.04 15.46
N GLN A 240 2.37 15.09 16.36
CA GLN A 240 2.10 15.35 17.77
C GLN A 240 3.38 15.56 18.60
N SER A 241 4.57 15.54 18.01
CA SER A 241 5.81 15.68 18.77
C SER A 241 5.98 17.10 19.31
N TYR A 242 6.69 17.23 20.44
CA TYR A 242 6.99 18.52 21.05
C TYR A 242 7.72 19.46 20.06
N TYR A 243 8.69 18.93 19.32
CA TYR A 243 9.50 19.68 18.36
C TYR A 243 8.69 20.24 17.19
N CYS A 244 7.62 19.57 16.76
CA CYS A 244 6.74 20.07 15.69
C CYS A 244 5.67 21.05 16.17
N ARG A 245 5.38 21.10 17.48
CA ARG A 245 4.38 22.02 18.08
C ARG A 245 4.98 23.34 18.60
N LEU A 246 6.30 23.47 18.56
CA LEU A 246 7.02 24.65 19.03
C LEU A 246 7.04 25.82 18.01
N GLY A 247 6.43 25.65 16.84
CA GLY A 247 6.31 26.66 15.78
C GLY A 247 5.00 27.44 15.85
#